data_AF-A0A7V4CT30-F1
#
_entry.id   AF-A0A7V4CT30-F1
#
_cell.length_a   1.000
_cell.length_b   1.000
_cell.length_c   1.000
_cell.angle_alpha   90.00
_cell.angle_beta   90.00
_cell.angle_gamma   90.00
#
_symmetry.space_group_name_H-M   'P 1'
#
loop_
_entity.id
_entity.type
_entity.pdbx_description
1 polymer ?
#
loop_
_entity_poly.entity_id
_entity_poly.type
_entity_poly.pdbx_seq_one_letter_code
_entity_poly.pdbx_strand_id
1 'polypeptide(L)'
;MTLQNLIQSISEQEKNFDLLIDALVKKKEAIIADNYNMLEAAIKYEQKVLQSIELEERKRKELIKSFSEQNSLPVKNYSFDELYTANKNLFGSETKKIEKIRNELREKALRIAHLNSQLSVLVDVSRNIIKERMISILGHGRRKLVNKRV
;
A
#
# COMPACT_ATOMS: atom_id res chain seq x y z
N MET A 1 -17.99 23.07 8.73
CA MET A 1 -17.11 21.87 8.68
C MET A 1 -16.49 21.70 10.06
N THR A 2 -16.46 20.48 10.59
CA THR A 2 -16.04 20.23 11.98
C THR A 2 -14.75 19.42 12.02
N LEU A 3 -13.96 19.64 13.08
CA LEU A 3 -12.78 18.84 13.41
C LEU A 3 -13.09 17.33 13.46
N GLN A 4 -14.32 16.97 13.83
CA GLN A 4 -14.81 15.59 13.83
C GLN A 4 -14.77 14.93 12.45
N ASN A 5 -15.04 15.66 11.36
CA ASN A 5 -14.97 15.09 10.00
C ASN A 5 -13.53 14.72 9.63
N LEU A 6 -12.56 15.51 10.07
CA LEU A 6 -11.15 15.23 9.86
C LEU A 6 -10.68 14.02 10.68
N ILE A 7 -11.10 13.94 11.95
CA ILE A 7 -10.83 12.77 12.81
C ILE A 7 -11.43 11.51 12.19
N GLN A 8 -12.67 11.58 11.71
CA GLN A 8 -13.33 10.45 11.06
C GLN A 8 -12.57 10.01 9.79
N SER A 9 -12.11 10.96 8.98
CA SER A 9 -11.31 10.67 7.78
C SER A 9 -9.99 9.96 8.12
N ILE A 10 -9.36 10.36 9.22
CA ILE A 10 -8.11 9.75 9.70
C ILE A 10 -8.36 8.32 10.22
N SER A 11 -9.45 8.10 10.96
CA SER A 11 -9.85 6.75 11.37
C SER A 11 -10.22 5.85 10.19
N GLU A 12 -10.80 6.40 9.13
CA GLU A 12 -11.09 5.63 7.92
C GLU A 12 -9.80 5.25 7.17
N GLN A 13 -8.81 6.14 7.16
CA GLN A 13 -7.47 5.82 6.66
C GLN A 13 -6.84 4.65 7.40
N GLU A 14 -7.00 4.63 8.72
CA GLU A 14 -6.45 3.59 9.56
C GLU A 14 -7.01 2.22 9.18
N LYS A 15 -8.34 2.12 9.01
CA LYS A 15 -8.99 0.89 8.53
C LYS A 15 -8.50 0.50 7.14
N ASN A 16 -8.38 1.47 6.24
CA ASN A 16 -7.90 1.20 4.89
C ASN A 16 -6.47 0.63 4.89
N PHE A 17 -5.61 1.08 5.80
CA PHE A 17 -4.26 0.51 5.97
C PHE A 17 -4.29 -0.92 6.51
N ASP A 18 -5.21 -1.24 7.45
CA ASP A 18 -5.39 -2.62 7.90
C ASP A 18 -5.86 -3.54 6.77
N LEU A 19 -6.82 -3.08 5.97
CA LEU A 19 -7.30 -3.82 4.79
C LEU A 19 -6.19 -4.03 3.76
N LEU A 20 -5.31 -3.04 3.58
CA LEU A 20 -4.18 -3.16 2.66
C LEU A 20 -3.15 -4.17 3.19
N ILE A 21 -2.84 -4.12 4.48
CA ILE A 21 -1.96 -5.12 5.12
C ILE A 21 -2.52 -6.53 4.92
N ASP A 22 -3.81 -6.74 5.17
CA ASP A 22 -4.49 -8.02 4.94
C ASP A 22 -4.40 -8.47 3.47
N ALA A 23 -4.62 -7.56 2.52
CA ALA A 23 -4.48 -7.87 1.09
C ALA A 23 -3.06 -8.31 0.73
N LEU A 24 -2.04 -7.62 1.25
CA LEU A 24 -0.63 -7.96 1.00
C LEU A 24 -0.23 -9.30 1.64
N VAL A 25 -0.74 -9.60 2.84
CA VAL A 25 -0.54 -10.91 3.49
C VAL A 25 -1.15 -12.03 2.66
N LYS A 26 -2.42 -11.89 2.24
CA LYS A 26 -3.09 -12.88 1.37
C LYS A 26 -2.35 -13.10 0.06
N LYS A 27 -1.84 -12.02 -0.54
CA LYS A 27 -1.03 -12.09 -1.77
C LYS A 27 0.26 -12.87 -1.54
N LYS A 28 0.93 -12.63 -0.41
CA LYS A 28 2.16 -13.34 -0.04
C LYS A 28 1.90 -14.83 0.16
N GLU A 29 0.85 -15.17 0.91
CA GLU A 29 0.44 -16.56 1.15
C GLU A 29 0.11 -17.28 -0.16
N ALA A 30 -0.61 -16.62 -1.07
CA ALA A 30 -0.95 -17.19 -2.37
C ALA A 30 0.29 -17.49 -3.24
N ILE A 31 1.30 -16.60 -3.23
CA ILE A 31 2.56 -16.84 -3.95
C ILE A 31 3.32 -18.03 -3.33
N ILE A 32 3.41 -18.09 -2.00
CA ILE A 32 4.11 -19.19 -1.30
C ILE A 32 3.41 -20.54 -1.55
N ALA A 33 2.08 -20.55 -1.60
CA ALA A 33 1.29 -21.75 -1.85
C ALA A 33 1.21 -22.16 -3.33
N ASP A 34 1.84 -21.40 -4.25
CA ASP A 34 1.73 -21.58 -5.71
C ASP A 34 0.26 -21.65 -6.19
N ASN A 35 -0.63 -20.87 -5.56
CA ASN A 35 -2.06 -20.91 -5.82
C ASN A 35 -2.51 -19.70 -6.64
N TYR A 36 -2.61 -19.90 -7.95
CA TYR A 36 -3.00 -18.86 -8.90
C TYR A 36 -4.36 -18.22 -8.58
N ASN A 37 -5.38 -19.02 -8.25
CA ASN A 37 -6.73 -18.51 -7.99
C ASN A 37 -6.76 -17.63 -6.73
N MET A 38 -6.03 -18.03 -5.68
CA MET A 38 -5.88 -17.21 -4.48
C MET A 38 -5.11 -15.92 -4.78
N LEU A 39 -4.09 -15.99 -5.63
CA LEU A 39 -3.29 -14.83 -6.01
C LEU A 39 -4.13 -13.82 -6.79
N GLU A 40 -4.92 -14.28 -7.76
CA GLU A 40 -5.81 -13.42 -8.55
C GLU A 40 -6.88 -12.76 -7.68
N ALA A 41 -7.47 -13.52 -6.74
CA ALA A 41 -8.42 -12.99 -5.77
C ALA A 41 -7.78 -11.92 -4.85
N ALA A 42 -6.57 -12.18 -4.36
CA ALA A 42 -5.83 -11.23 -3.52
C ALA A 42 -5.49 -9.93 -4.27
N ILE A 43 -5.08 -10.02 -5.55
CA ILE A 43 -4.83 -8.85 -6.40
C ILE A 43 -6.09 -8.02 -6.62
N LYS A 44 -7.24 -8.66 -6.92
CA LYS A 44 -8.51 -7.96 -7.09
C LYS A 44 -8.95 -7.26 -5.80
N TYR A 45 -8.71 -7.89 -4.65
CA TYR A 45 -8.98 -7.29 -3.35
C TYR A 45 -8.06 -6.10 -3.06
N GLU A 46 -6.76 -6.23 -3.29
CA GLU A 46 -5.77 -5.14 -3.18
C GLU A 46 -6.18 -3.92 -4.03
N GLN A 47 -6.57 -4.13 -5.29
CA GLN A 47 -7.01 -3.05 -6.18
C GLN A 47 -8.21 -2.27 -5.63
N LYS A 48 -9.21 -2.97 -5.07
CA LYS A 48 -10.36 -2.31 -4.44
C LYS A 48 -9.95 -1.46 -3.24
N VAL A 49 -9.08 -2.01 -2.38
CA VAL A 49 -8.58 -1.29 -1.20
C VAL A 49 -7.77 -0.05 -1.60
N LEU A 50 -6.92 -0.15 -2.63
CA LEU A 50 -6.15 0.99 -3.13
C LEU A 50 -7.05 2.11 -3.67
N GLN A 51 -8.13 1.76 -4.38
CA GLN A 51 -9.12 2.75 -4.82
C GLN A 51 -9.81 3.44 -3.63
N SER A 52 -10.18 2.68 -2.60
CA SER A 52 -10.75 3.26 -1.36
C SER A 52 -9.78 4.20 -0.65
N ILE A 53 -8.49 3.85 -0.60
CA ILE A 53 -7.42 4.70 -0.06
C ILE A 53 -7.33 6.01 -0.85
N GLU A 54 -7.30 5.94 -2.18
CA GLU A 54 -7.18 7.11 -3.05
C GLU A 54 -8.36 8.06 -2.87
N LEU A 55 -9.59 7.52 -2.82
CA LEU A 55 -10.80 8.31 -2.60
C LEU A 55 -10.79 9.01 -1.23
N GLU A 56 -10.41 8.30 -0.17
CA GLU A 56 -10.34 8.89 1.17
C GLU A 56 -9.20 9.90 1.30
N GLU A 57 -8.08 9.71 0.60
CA GLU A 57 -7.00 10.70 0.55
C GLU A 57 -7.44 11.99 -0.14
N ARG A 58 -8.15 11.90 -1.27
CA ARG A 58 -8.71 13.08 -1.96
C ARG A 58 -9.67 13.84 -1.05
N LYS A 59 -10.62 13.13 -0.44
CA LYS A 59 -11.57 13.70 0.52
C LYS A 59 -10.87 14.36 1.70
N ARG A 60 -9.83 13.73 2.26
CA ARG A 60 -9.04 14.32 3.35
C ARG A 60 -8.33 15.59 2.93
N LYS A 61 -7.72 15.62 1.74
CA LYS A 61 -7.08 16.84 1.20
C LYS A 61 -8.09 17.98 1.04
N GLU A 62 -9.28 17.70 0.54
CA GLU A 62 -10.37 18.69 0.43
C GLU A 62 -10.79 19.21 1.80
N LEU A 63 -10.98 18.32 2.79
CA LEU A 63 -11.30 18.71 4.17
C LEU A 63 -10.19 19.60 4.76
N ILE A 64 -8.93 19.24 4.59
CA ILE A 64 -7.79 20.02 5.10
C ILE A 64 -7.72 21.38 4.39
N LYS A 65 -7.92 21.42 3.07
CA LYS A 65 -7.92 22.66 2.29
C LYS A 65 -8.99 23.62 2.79
N SER A 66 -10.25 23.19 2.81
CA SER A 66 -11.34 24.03 3.31
C SER A 66 -11.06 24.49 4.75
N PHE A 67 -10.44 23.64 5.56
CA PHE A 67 -10.24 23.94 6.99
C PHE A 67 -9.14 24.98 7.16
N SER A 68 -8.07 24.86 6.38
CA SER A 68 -7.01 25.85 6.32
C SER A 68 -7.50 27.20 5.83
N GLU A 69 -8.37 27.24 4.81
CA GLU A 69 -8.97 28.47 4.28
C GLU A 69 -9.87 29.16 5.33
N GLN A 70 -10.71 28.39 6.04
CA GLN A 70 -11.60 28.93 7.07
C GLN A 70 -10.86 29.51 8.29
N ASN A 71 -9.66 28.99 8.58
CA ASN A 71 -8.88 29.38 9.76
C ASN A 71 -7.62 30.18 9.39
N SER A 72 -7.49 30.61 8.13
CA SER A 72 -6.34 31.36 7.60
C SER A 72 -4.98 30.71 7.91
N LEU A 73 -4.91 29.37 7.82
CA LEU A 73 -3.70 28.61 8.12
C LEU A 73 -2.79 28.50 6.90
N PRO A 74 -1.46 28.71 7.04
CA PRO A 74 -0.51 28.61 5.94
C PRO A 74 -0.15 27.15 5.64
N VAL A 75 -1.09 26.39 5.07
CA VAL A 75 -0.89 24.99 4.64
C VAL A 75 -0.79 24.95 3.12
N LYS A 76 0.26 24.32 2.56
CA LYS A 76 0.52 24.33 1.11
C LYS A 76 0.18 23.01 0.43
N ASN A 77 0.57 21.90 1.05
CA ASN A 77 0.38 20.55 0.50
C ASN A 77 -0.93 19.91 0.95
N TYR A 78 -1.72 20.61 1.77
CA TYR A 78 -2.96 20.12 2.39
C TYR A 78 -2.78 18.74 3.04
N SER A 79 -1.60 18.54 3.63
CA SER A 79 -1.26 17.31 4.34
C SER A 79 -1.66 17.45 5.79
N PHE A 80 -1.97 16.31 6.41
CA PHE A 80 -2.33 16.29 7.81
C PHE A 80 -1.17 16.74 8.71
N ASP A 81 0.06 16.38 8.34
CA ASP A 81 1.27 16.76 9.08
C ASP A 81 1.53 18.27 9.04
N GLU A 82 1.31 18.92 7.90
CA GLU A 82 1.40 20.38 7.81
C GLU A 82 0.30 21.05 8.64
N LEU A 83 -0.93 20.57 8.56
CA LEU A 83 -2.04 21.09 9.36
C LEU A 83 -1.76 20.95 10.87
N TYR A 84 -1.25 19.78 11.28
CA TYR A 84 -0.89 19.49 12.67
C TYR A 84 0.22 20.42 13.17
N THR A 85 1.22 20.69 12.33
CA THR A 85 2.35 21.55 12.68
C THR A 85 1.96 23.02 12.70
N ALA A 86 1.11 23.45 11.78
CA ALA A 86 0.66 24.84 11.65
C ALA A 86 -0.16 25.30 12.86
N ASN A 87 -0.93 24.40 13.51
CA ASN A 87 -1.68 24.76 14.70
C ASN A 87 -2.00 23.56 15.61
N LYS A 88 -1.07 23.21 16.50
CA LYS A 88 -1.25 22.12 17.47
C LYS A 88 -2.40 22.37 18.45
N ASN A 89 -2.64 23.63 18.82
CA ASN A 89 -3.66 24.00 19.80
C ASN A 89 -5.09 23.84 19.26
N LEU A 90 -5.23 23.72 17.93
CA LEU A 90 -6.49 23.62 17.22
C LEU A 90 -7.23 22.29 17.52
N PHE A 91 -6.50 21.27 17.96
CA PHE A 91 -7.06 19.97 18.31
C PHE A 91 -7.49 19.85 19.77
N GLY A 92 -7.15 20.84 20.62
CA GLY A 92 -7.60 20.91 22.02
C GLY A 92 -7.44 19.60 22.77
N SER A 93 -8.54 19.07 23.31
CA SER A 93 -8.61 17.79 24.04
C SER A 93 -8.38 16.55 23.16
N GLU A 94 -8.60 16.64 21.85
CA GLU A 94 -8.46 15.52 20.91
C GLU A 94 -7.01 15.29 20.46
N THR A 95 -6.09 16.20 20.81
CA THR A 95 -4.66 16.16 20.40
C THR A 95 -4.01 14.80 20.69
N LYS A 96 -4.21 14.24 21.90
CA LYS A 96 -3.64 12.93 22.27
C LYS A 96 -4.15 11.78 21.40
N LYS A 97 -5.45 11.81 21.08
CA LYS A 97 -6.08 10.79 20.23
C LYS A 97 -5.52 10.85 18.81
N ILE A 98 -5.37 12.06 18.30
CA ILE A 98 -4.80 12.31 16.97
C ILE A 98 -3.34 11.88 16.90
N GLU A 99 -2.53 12.21 17.90
CA GLU A 99 -1.13 11.77 17.96
C GLU A 99 -1.02 10.25 17.98
N LYS A 100 -1.89 9.58 18.76
CA LYS A 100 -1.96 8.12 18.79
C LYS A 100 -2.25 7.55 17.39
N ILE A 101 -3.32 8.01 16.73
CA ILE A 101 -3.68 7.50 15.40
C ILE A 101 -2.58 7.79 14.37
N ARG A 102 -1.92 8.95 14.45
CA ARG A 102 -0.80 9.31 13.57
C ARG A 102 0.37 8.34 13.72
N ASN A 103 0.71 7.97 14.97
CA ASN A 103 1.76 6.99 15.23
C ASN A 103 1.36 5.61 14.71
N GLU A 104 0.11 5.19 14.92
CA GLU A 104 -0.42 3.93 14.39
C GLU A 104 -0.38 3.87 12.86
N LEU A 105 -0.78 4.96 12.18
CA LEU A 105 -0.69 5.08 10.73
C LEU A 105 0.76 4.99 10.22
N ARG A 106 1.71 5.58 10.95
CA ARG A 106 3.14 5.51 10.60
C ARG A 106 3.68 4.09 10.71
N GLU A 107 3.36 3.40 11.81
CA GLU A 107 3.73 1.99 12.00
C GLU A 107 3.12 1.09 10.91
N LYS A 108 1.84 1.29 10.58
CA LYS A 108 1.17 0.56 9.50
C LYS A 108 1.81 0.84 8.14
N ALA A 109 2.17 2.09 7.84
CA ALA A 109 2.86 2.45 6.60
C ALA A 109 4.23 1.75 6.48
N LEU A 110 5.01 1.70 7.56
CA LEU A 110 6.27 0.96 7.60
C LEU A 110 6.06 -0.54 7.36
N ARG A 111 5.02 -1.11 7.98
CA ARG A 111 4.65 -2.51 7.77
C ARG A 111 4.24 -2.81 6.33
N ILE A 112 3.44 -1.93 5.71
CA ILE A 112 3.06 -2.02 4.29
C ILE A 112 4.31 -2.00 3.41
N ALA A 113 5.22 -1.06 3.65
CA ALA A 113 6.48 -0.96 2.89
C ALA A 113 7.32 -2.24 3.02
N HIS A 114 7.41 -2.79 4.23
CA HIS A 114 8.12 -4.05 4.47
C HIS A 114 7.48 -5.24 3.75
N LEU A 115 6.16 -5.40 3.84
CA LEU A 115 5.42 -6.47 3.14
C LEU A 115 5.56 -6.35 1.62
N ASN A 116 5.49 -5.14 1.07
CA ASN A 116 5.70 -4.89 -0.35
C ASN A 116 7.13 -5.25 -0.80
N SER A 117 8.14 -4.93 0.00
CA SER A 117 9.52 -5.33 -0.28
C SER A 117 9.65 -6.86 -0.33
N GLN A 118 9.05 -7.59 0.63
CA GLN A 118 9.03 -9.06 0.62
C GLN A 118 8.33 -9.61 -0.62
N LEU A 119 7.18 -9.05 -0.99
CA LEU A 119 6.43 -9.44 -2.18
C LEU A 119 7.22 -9.21 -3.47
N SER A 120 7.96 -8.12 -3.57
CA SER A 120 8.84 -7.87 -4.72
C SER A 120 9.86 -8.99 -4.90
N VAL A 121 10.52 -9.39 -3.80
CA VAL A 121 11.48 -10.50 -3.81
C VAL A 121 10.82 -11.81 -4.25
N LEU A 122 9.63 -12.12 -3.71
CA LEU A 122 8.90 -13.34 -4.08
C LEU A 122 8.49 -13.35 -5.55
N VAL A 123 8.06 -12.21 -6.08
CA VAL A 123 7.73 -12.06 -7.51
C VAL A 123 8.96 -12.29 -8.39
N ASP A 124 10.11 -11.74 -8.00
CA ASP A 124 11.35 -11.92 -8.77
C ASP A 124 11.84 -13.38 -8.75
N VAL A 125 11.76 -14.04 -7.60
CA VAL A 125 12.04 -15.49 -7.50
C VAL A 125 11.07 -16.29 -8.38
N SER A 126 9.77 -15.99 -8.31
CA SER A 126 8.74 -16.67 -9.12
C SER A 126 9.01 -16.51 -10.63
N ARG A 127 9.39 -15.30 -11.06
CA ARG A 127 9.77 -15.03 -12.45
C ARG A 127 11.00 -15.84 -12.89
N ASN A 128 12.00 -15.97 -12.03
CA ASN A 128 13.19 -16.77 -12.34
C ASN A 128 12.85 -18.25 -12.49
N ILE A 129 12.03 -18.82 -11.61
CA ILE A 129 11.56 -20.21 -11.71
C ILE A 129 10.80 -20.44 -13.01
N ILE A 130 9.88 -19.53 -13.37
CA ILE A 130 9.14 -19.61 -14.63
C ILE A 130 10.09 -19.58 -15.82
N LYS A 131 11.07 -18.67 -15.82
CA LYS A 131 12.08 -18.55 -16.88
C LYS A 131 12.90 -19.83 -17.03
N GLU A 132 13.38 -20.41 -15.92
CA GLU A 132 14.13 -21.66 -15.93
C GLU A 132 13.28 -22.83 -16.44
N ARG A 133 12.02 -22.94 -16.00
CA ARG A 133 11.08 -23.95 -16.51
C ARG A 133 10.85 -23.79 -18.00
N MET A 134 10.67 -22.56 -18.50
CA MET A 134 10.53 -22.30 -19.94
C MET A 134 11.78 -22.73 -20.71
N ILE A 135 12.98 -22.41 -20.21
CA ILE A 135 14.26 -22.84 -20.83
C ILE A 135 14.38 -24.37 -20.85
N SER A 136 13.95 -25.04 -19.78
CA SER A 136 13.96 -26.50 -19.69
C SER A 136 13.00 -27.14 -20.70
N ILE A 137 11.76 -26.62 -20.80
CA ILE A 137 10.73 -27.13 -21.72
C ILE A 137 11.11 -26.87 -23.18
N LEU A 138 11.64 -25.68 -23.51
CA LEU A 138 12.06 -25.33 -24.86
C LEU A 138 13.40 -25.97 -25.27
N GLY A 139 14.12 -26.56 -24.31
CA GLY A 139 15.41 -27.21 -24.48
C GLY A 139 16.54 -26.23 -24.82
N HIS A 140 17.78 -26.65 -24.56
CA HIS A 140 18.96 -26.09 -25.21
C HIS A 140 18.94 -26.46 -26.71
N GLY A 141 17.97 -25.94 -27.45
CA GLY A 141 17.84 -26.10 -28.89
C GLY A 141 18.99 -25.42 -29.61
N ARG A 142 20.16 -26.10 -29.64
CA ARG A 142 21.32 -26.02 -30.57
C ARG A 142 22.66 -26.44 -29.91
N ARG A 143 22.73 -27.56 -29.17
CA ARG A 143 24.02 -28.23 -28.89
C ARG A 143 24.15 -29.57 -29.64
N LYS A 144 24.68 -29.44 -30.87
CA LYS A 144 25.44 -30.40 -31.72
C LYS A 144 24.99 -31.87 -31.80
N LEU A 145 24.45 -32.25 -32.96
CA LEU A 145 24.81 -33.53 -33.58
C LEU A 145 25.99 -33.28 -34.52
N VAL A 146 27.20 -33.57 -34.05
CA VAL A 146 28.42 -33.60 -34.84
C VAL A 146 28.27 -34.72 -35.87
N ASN A 147 28.18 -34.37 -37.15
CA ASN A 147 28.31 -35.35 -38.22
C ASN A 147 29.81 -35.67 -38.37
N LYS A 148 30.34 -36.56 -37.51
CA LYS A 148 31.58 -37.29 -37.81
C LYS A 148 31.19 -38.37 -38.82
N ARG A 149 31.32 -38.08 -40.11
CA ARG A 149 31.43 -39.13 -41.12
C ARG A 149 32.91 -39.37 -41.40
N VAL A 150 33.29 -40.62 -41.11
CA VAL A 150 34.40 -41.38 -41.66
C VAL A 150 34.24 -41.47 -43.18
#